data_AF-A0A371QIF9-F1
#
_entry.id   AF-A0A371QIF9-F1
#
_cell.length_a   1.000
_cell.length_b   1.000
_cell.length_c   1.000
_cell.angle_alpha   90.00
_cell.angle_beta   90.00
_cell.angle_gamma   90.00
#
_symmetry.space_group_name_H-M   'P 1'
#
loop_
_entity.id
_entity.type
_entity.pdbx_description
1 polymer ?
#
loop_
_entity_poly.entity_id
_entity_poly.type
_entity_poly.pdbx_seq_one_letter_code
_entity_poly.pdbx_strand_id
1 'polypeptide(L)'
;MSQSSNFLGIIKKGQFHVLDPPQAVGKSLRFTSMSMQESRRPESAELDLKEFEGSAVLIRGHGDSGWVYSAEMIDQATPIVTELVRRVFATSHSDEKGSDQIVRGYFGLGTHENVVRINSSHDYRLHIWARNVETSQGGIQIMTPQSQFRGSGSSGANDALVLDVPAQTGKDLGSVGAQGGETITISNAFGARGSVFLTVITAKGATVSMTPA
;
A
#
# COMPACT_ATOMS: atom_id res chain seq x y z
N MET A 1 -10.84 -33.88 -18.36
CA MET A 1 -10.10 -32.90 -19.20
C MET A 1 -9.65 -31.79 -18.27
N SER A 2 -8.34 -31.60 -18.09
CA SER A 2 -7.82 -30.45 -17.33
C SER A 2 -8.08 -29.20 -18.16
N GLN A 3 -8.76 -28.20 -17.61
CA GLN A 3 -9.01 -26.94 -18.32
C GLN A 3 -7.71 -26.15 -18.44
N SER A 4 -7.42 -25.62 -19.64
CA SER A 4 -6.29 -24.71 -19.85
C SER A 4 -6.54 -23.41 -19.11
N SER A 5 -5.54 -22.92 -18.38
CA SER A 5 -5.59 -21.66 -17.64
C SER A 5 -4.74 -20.61 -18.33
N ASN A 6 -5.12 -19.34 -18.20
CA ASN A 6 -4.29 -18.20 -18.60
C ASN A 6 -3.48 -17.72 -17.39
N PHE A 7 -2.24 -17.32 -17.64
CA PHE A 7 -1.29 -16.81 -16.67
C PHE A 7 -0.80 -15.46 -17.16
N LEU A 8 -1.10 -14.39 -16.42
CA LEU A 8 -0.55 -13.06 -16.67
C LEU A 8 0.66 -12.86 -15.77
N GLY A 9 1.75 -12.37 -16.33
CA GLY A 9 2.97 -12.14 -15.57
C GLY A 9 3.91 -11.15 -16.21
N ILE A 10 4.98 -10.83 -15.48
CA ILE A 10 6.07 -9.97 -15.96
C ILE A 10 7.35 -10.80 -16.01
N ILE A 11 8.10 -10.67 -17.09
CA ILE A 11 9.43 -11.30 -17.16
C ILE A 11 10.44 -10.42 -16.43
N LYS A 12 11.15 -11.00 -15.46
CA LYS A 12 12.30 -10.37 -14.80
C LYS A 12 13.42 -11.39 -14.64
N LYS A 13 14.66 -11.01 -14.98
CA LYS A 13 15.84 -11.87 -14.95
C LYS A 13 15.65 -13.19 -15.71
N GLY A 14 14.93 -13.14 -16.84
CA GLY A 14 14.57 -14.30 -17.66
C GLY A 14 13.55 -15.25 -17.02
N GLN A 15 12.89 -14.84 -15.94
CA GLN A 15 11.91 -15.65 -15.22
C GLN A 15 10.52 -14.99 -15.23
N PHE A 16 9.48 -15.82 -15.35
CA PHE A 16 8.09 -15.37 -15.30
C PHE A 16 7.64 -15.11 -13.86
N HIS A 17 7.26 -13.88 -13.57
CA HIS A 17 6.70 -13.48 -12.27
C HIS A 17 5.19 -13.37 -12.41
N VAL A 18 4.47 -14.33 -11.82
CA VAL A 18 3.02 -14.45 -11.93
C VAL A 18 2.32 -13.29 -11.22
N LEU A 19 1.37 -12.68 -11.92
CA LEU A 19 0.44 -11.67 -11.40
C LEU A 19 -0.99 -12.20 -11.28
N ASP A 20 -1.40 -13.07 -12.21
CA ASP A 20 -2.70 -13.73 -12.24
C ASP A 20 -2.53 -15.17 -12.76
N PRO A 21 -3.20 -16.18 -12.19
CA PRO A 21 -4.22 -16.06 -11.14
C PRO A 21 -3.64 -15.87 -9.73
N PRO A 22 -4.39 -15.28 -8.76
CA PRO A 22 -3.86 -14.88 -7.45
C PRO A 22 -3.23 -16.03 -6.66
N GLN A 23 -3.76 -17.24 -6.77
CA GLN A 23 -3.25 -18.45 -6.11
C GLN A 23 -1.86 -18.91 -6.59
N ALA A 24 -1.39 -18.35 -7.71
CA ALA A 24 -0.08 -18.64 -8.28
C ALA A 24 0.93 -17.49 -8.07
N VAL A 25 0.51 -16.35 -7.53
CA VAL A 25 1.39 -15.21 -7.21
C VAL A 25 2.47 -15.64 -6.20
N GLY A 26 3.71 -15.21 -6.44
CA GLY A 26 4.88 -15.57 -5.63
C GLY A 26 5.44 -16.98 -5.89
N LYS A 27 4.79 -17.80 -6.73
CA LYS A 27 5.33 -19.09 -7.16
C LYS A 27 6.24 -18.91 -8.37
N SER A 28 7.36 -19.63 -8.37
CA SER A 28 8.20 -19.79 -9.56
C SER A 28 7.53 -20.82 -10.47
N LEU A 29 6.83 -20.35 -11.51
CA LEU A 29 6.28 -21.21 -12.55
C LEU A 29 7.25 -21.31 -13.72
N ARG A 30 7.43 -22.54 -14.23
CA ARG A 30 8.19 -22.82 -15.46
C ARG A 30 7.24 -23.27 -16.56
N PHE A 31 7.53 -22.92 -17.80
CA PHE A 31 6.63 -23.11 -18.93
C PHE A 31 7.27 -24.00 -19.98
N THR A 32 6.55 -25.02 -20.45
CA THR A 32 7.04 -25.95 -21.47
C THR A 32 5.99 -26.12 -22.56
N SER A 33 6.43 -26.16 -23.82
CA SER A 33 5.53 -26.40 -24.96
C SER A 33 5.06 -27.86 -25.05
N MET A 34 5.67 -28.77 -24.29
CA MET A 34 5.32 -30.19 -24.29
C MET A 34 3.93 -30.48 -23.74
N SER A 35 3.27 -31.51 -24.28
CA SER A 35 2.08 -32.10 -23.67
C SER A 35 2.42 -32.88 -22.39
N MET A 36 1.49 -32.90 -21.43
CA MET A 36 1.62 -33.65 -20.17
C MET A 36 1.84 -35.16 -20.35
N GLN A 37 1.44 -35.71 -21.49
CA GLN A 37 1.52 -37.15 -21.77
C GLN A 37 2.83 -37.58 -22.43
N GLU A 38 3.71 -36.63 -22.75
CA GLU A 38 4.98 -36.94 -23.39
C GLU A 38 5.97 -37.57 -22.42
N SER A 39 6.55 -38.72 -22.79
CA SER A 39 7.55 -39.44 -21.99
C SER A 39 8.94 -38.82 -22.09
N ARG A 40 9.06 -37.51 -21.93
CA ARG A 40 10.33 -36.77 -21.85
C ARG A 40 10.28 -35.78 -20.69
N ARG A 41 11.45 -35.28 -20.29
CA ARG A 41 11.53 -34.27 -19.22
C ARG A 41 11.05 -32.91 -19.73
N PRO A 42 10.23 -32.16 -18.96
CA PRO A 42 9.65 -30.88 -19.40
C PRO A 42 10.70 -29.83 -19.74
N GLU A 43 11.88 -29.90 -19.13
CA GLU A 43 13.04 -29.02 -19.42
C GLU A 43 13.52 -29.11 -20.86
N SER A 44 13.23 -30.21 -21.58
CA SER A 44 13.70 -30.39 -22.96
C SER A 44 12.99 -29.50 -23.98
N ALA A 45 11.85 -28.89 -23.62
CA ALA A 45 11.16 -27.89 -24.45
C ALA A 45 10.63 -26.72 -23.60
N GLU A 46 11.38 -26.35 -22.56
CA GLU A 46 11.10 -25.14 -21.78
C GLU A 46 11.16 -23.90 -22.68
N LEU A 47 10.20 -22.99 -22.49
CA LEU A 47 10.15 -21.74 -23.21
C LEU A 47 11.28 -20.81 -22.73
N ASP A 48 12.10 -20.30 -23.66
CA ASP A 48 13.06 -19.23 -23.33
C ASP A 48 12.32 -17.89 -23.28
N LEU A 49 12.28 -17.28 -22.09
CA LEU A 49 11.55 -16.03 -21.87
C LEU A 49 12.45 -14.80 -21.93
N LYS A 50 13.77 -14.97 -22.12
CA LYS A 50 14.74 -13.86 -22.06
C LYS A 50 14.48 -12.76 -23.07
N GLU A 51 13.94 -13.10 -24.24
CA GLU A 51 13.61 -12.11 -25.27
C GLU A 51 12.47 -11.16 -24.87
N PHE A 52 11.67 -11.55 -23.86
CA PHE A 52 10.54 -10.79 -23.34
C PHE A 52 10.85 -10.06 -22.03
N GLU A 53 12.14 -9.93 -21.68
CA GLU A 53 12.58 -9.31 -20.42
C GLU A 53 11.95 -7.93 -20.22
N GLY A 54 11.34 -7.72 -19.05
CA GLY A 54 10.70 -6.47 -18.68
C GLY A 54 9.27 -6.29 -19.21
N SER A 55 8.79 -7.11 -20.14
CA SER A 55 7.41 -7.06 -20.66
C SER A 55 6.41 -7.76 -19.74
N ALA A 56 5.16 -7.30 -19.75
CA ALA A 56 4.03 -8.10 -19.29
C ALA A 56 3.56 -9.03 -20.41
N VAL A 57 3.33 -10.31 -20.12
CA VAL A 57 2.95 -11.31 -21.11
C VAL A 57 1.80 -12.18 -20.58
N LEU A 58 0.99 -12.68 -21.51
CA LEU A 58 -0.09 -13.62 -21.24
C LEU A 58 0.27 -14.97 -21.83
N ILE A 59 0.34 -16.00 -20.98
CA ILE A 59 0.65 -17.38 -21.39
C ILE A 59 -0.54 -18.28 -21.06
N ARG A 60 -0.92 -19.17 -21.97
CA ARG A 60 -1.94 -20.20 -21.73
C ARG A 60 -1.29 -21.56 -21.57
N GLY A 61 -1.81 -22.40 -20.67
CA GLY A 61 -1.40 -23.80 -20.58
C GLY A 61 -2.06 -24.54 -19.43
N HIS A 62 -1.54 -25.74 -19.12
CA HIS A 62 -2.04 -26.61 -18.07
C HIS A 62 -1.06 -26.66 -16.89
N GLY A 63 -1.45 -26.09 -15.75
CA GLY A 63 -0.62 -26.08 -14.55
C GLY A 63 -0.61 -27.43 -13.85
N ASP A 64 0.58 -27.96 -13.55
CA ASP A 64 0.79 -29.11 -12.69
C ASP A 64 2.20 -29.05 -12.06
N SER A 65 2.27 -29.23 -10.73
CA SER A 65 3.53 -29.45 -9.99
C SER A 65 4.66 -28.43 -10.29
N GLY A 66 4.32 -27.14 -10.39
CA GLY A 66 5.28 -26.04 -10.65
C GLY A 66 5.60 -25.80 -12.12
N TRP A 67 5.05 -26.62 -13.00
CA TRP A 67 5.15 -26.50 -14.46
C TRP A 67 3.81 -26.10 -15.06
N VAL A 68 3.88 -25.43 -16.21
CA VAL A 68 2.76 -25.17 -17.10
C VAL A 68 3.07 -25.85 -18.43
N TYR A 69 2.30 -26.90 -18.74
CA TYR A 69 2.45 -27.72 -19.94
C TYR A 69 1.60 -27.18 -21.08
N SER A 70 1.98 -27.55 -22.31
CA SER A 70 1.40 -27.04 -23.55
C SER A 70 1.32 -25.52 -23.53
N ALA A 71 2.37 -24.90 -22.99
CA ALA A 71 2.44 -23.47 -22.78
C ALA A 71 2.60 -22.75 -24.11
N GLU A 72 1.74 -21.76 -24.32
CA GLU A 72 1.74 -20.91 -25.51
C GLU A 72 1.66 -19.44 -25.09
N MET A 73 2.56 -18.61 -25.63
CA MET A 73 2.48 -17.17 -25.44
C MET A 73 1.36 -16.61 -26.33
N ILE A 74 0.35 -16.05 -25.68
CA ILE A 74 -0.85 -15.53 -26.35
C ILE A 74 -0.68 -14.06 -26.70
N ASP A 75 -0.05 -13.28 -25.81
CA ASP A 75 0.12 -11.85 -26.01
C ASP A 75 1.33 -11.30 -25.24
N GLN A 76 1.91 -10.22 -25.77
CA GLN A 76 2.96 -9.42 -25.15
C GLN A 76 2.53 -7.95 -25.12
N ALA A 77 2.48 -7.39 -23.91
CA ALA A 77 2.13 -6.00 -23.72
C ALA A 77 3.23 -5.04 -24.19
N THR A 78 2.82 -3.93 -24.79
CA THR A 78 3.71 -2.79 -25.07
C THR A 78 4.18 -2.10 -23.77
N PRO A 79 5.21 -1.23 -23.81
CA PRO A 79 5.75 -0.60 -22.60
C PRO A 79 4.73 0.16 -21.74
N ILE A 80 3.82 0.92 -22.36
CA ILE A 80 2.78 1.68 -21.62
C ILE A 80 1.84 0.72 -20.90
N VAL A 81 1.36 -0.32 -21.59
CA VAL A 81 0.46 -1.32 -21.01
C VAL A 81 1.18 -2.11 -19.92
N THR A 82 2.46 -2.45 -20.12
CA THR A 82 3.30 -3.10 -19.12
C THR A 82 3.41 -2.25 -17.85
N GLU A 83 3.58 -0.94 -17.97
CA GLU A 83 3.64 -0.03 -16.82
C GLU A 83 2.29 0.04 -16.09
N LEU A 84 1.16 0.03 -16.81
CA LEU A 84 -0.16 -0.05 -16.20
C LEU A 84 -0.35 -1.37 -15.44
N VAL A 85 0.02 -2.50 -16.04
CA VAL A 85 -0.02 -3.82 -15.39
C VAL A 85 0.81 -3.80 -14.11
N ARG A 86 2.03 -3.23 -14.13
CA ARG A 86 2.86 -3.07 -12.92
C ARG A 86 2.12 -2.31 -11.84
N ARG A 87 1.51 -1.16 -12.16
CA ARG A 87 0.80 -0.33 -11.17
C ARG A 87 -0.43 -1.00 -10.59
N VAL A 88 -1.20 -1.70 -11.43
CA VAL A 88 -2.43 -2.39 -10.99
C VAL A 88 -2.10 -3.56 -10.08
N PHE A 89 -1.03 -4.30 -10.37
CA PHE A 89 -0.65 -5.51 -9.62
C PHE A 89 0.47 -5.30 -8.58
N ALA A 90 1.05 -4.10 -8.48
CA ALA A 90 2.00 -3.73 -7.43
C ALA A 90 1.39 -3.74 -6.02
N THR A 91 0.06 -3.83 -5.91
CA THR A 91 -0.66 -3.99 -4.63
C THR A 91 -0.58 -5.40 -4.04
N SER A 92 0.00 -6.37 -4.77
CA SER A 92 0.05 -7.79 -4.34
C SER A 92 1.46 -8.40 -4.31
N HIS A 93 2.52 -7.61 -4.53
CA HIS A 93 3.89 -8.08 -4.33
C HIS A 93 4.37 -7.68 -2.94
N SER A 94 4.32 -8.65 -2.02
CA SER A 94 5.25 -8.74 -0.91
C SER A 94 6.66 -8.97 -1.47
N ASP A 95 7.24 -7.95 -2.10
CA ASP A 95 8.69 -7.79 -2.03
C ASP A 95 9.00 -7.58 -0.54
N GLU A 96 10.08 -8.20 -0.03
CA GLU A 96 10.58 -8.05 1.34
C GLU A 96 11.04 -6.61 1.67
N LYS A 97 10.18 -5.61 1.48
CA LYS A 97 10.17 -4.45 2.37
C LYS A 97 9.52 -4.94 3.64
N GLY A 98 10.34 -5.11 4.68
CA GLY A 98 9.88 -5.58 5.97
C GLY A 98 8.58 -4.87 6.36
N SER A 99 7.58 -5.66 6.76
CA SER A 99 6.24 -5.22 7.17
C SER A 99 6.24 -3.82 7.76
N ASP A 100 5.39 -2.94 7.24
CA ASP A 100 5.23 -1.58 7.77
C ASP A 100 5.14 -1.60 9.29
N GLN A 101 5.83 -0.65 9.93
CA GLN A 101 5.68 -0.45 11.35
C GLN A 101 4.39 0.33 11.60
N ILE A 102 3.53 -0.25 12.43
CA ILE A 102 2.25 0.33 12.80
C ILE A 102 2.28 0.68 14.28
N VAL A 103 2.06 1.95 14.60
CA VAL A 103 1.95 2.44 15.97
C VAL A 103 0.60 3.10 16.16
N ARG A 104 -0.09 2.76 17.26
CA ARG A 104 -1.42 3.28 17.58
C ARG A 104 -1.41 4.03 18.89
N GLY A 105 -2.17 5.12 18.96
CA GLY A 105 -2.34 5.92 20.16
C GLY A 105 -3.79 6.38 20.32
N TYR A 106 -4.19 6.59 21.56
CA TYR A 106 -5.49 7.13 21.94
C TYR A 106 -5.27 8.31 22.89
N PHE A 107 -5.94 9.44 22.61
CA PHE A 107 -5.76 10.68 23.37
C PHE A 107 -7.12 11.38 23.56
N GLY A 108 -7.36 11.92 24.76
CA GLY A 108 -8.55 12.67 25.16
C GLY A 108 -8.33 14.17 25.11
N LEU A 109 -8.44 14.75 23.92
CA LEU A 109 -8.28 16.18 23.66
C LEU A 109 -9.30 17.03 24.45
N GLY A 110 -8.84 18.11 25.07
CA GLY A 110 -9.62 19.01 25.92
C GLY A 110 -10.00 18.44 27.28
N THR A 111 -9.66 17.18 27.57
CA THR A 111 -9.93 16.54 28.88
C THR A 111 -8.65 16.30 29.65
N HIS A 112 -7.66 15.68 29.00
CA HIS A 112 -6.38 15.34 29.59
C HIS A 112 -5.21 15.92 28.80
N GLU A 113 -5.37 16.02 27.48
CA GLU A 113 -4.38 16.58 26.57
C GLU A 113 -4.96 17.79 25.84
N ASN A 114 -4.13 18.79 25.51
CA ASN A 114 -4.57 19.87 24.62
C ASN A 114 -4.03 19.65 23.21
N VAL A 115 -2.84 19.05 23.14
CA VAL A 115 -2.11 18.85 21.91
C VAL A 115 -1.47 17.46 21.90
N VAL A 116 -1.44 16.81 20.75
CA VAL A 116 -0.66 15.60 20.50
C VAL A 116 0.28 15.86 19.34
N ARG A 117 1.57 15.65 19.57
CA ARG A 117 2.62 15.76 18.54
C ARG A 117 3.03 14.37 18.08
N ILE A 118 2.97 14.15 16.78
CA ILE A 118 3.29 12.87 16.14
C ILE A 118 4.51 13.08 15.25
N ASN A 119 5.55 12.28 15.47
CA ASN A 119 6.79 12.30 14.68
C ASN A 119 7.24 10.87 14.39
N SER A 120 7.90 10.69 13.25
CA SER A 120 8.62 9.45 12.91
C SER A 120 9.99 9.78 12.34
N SER A 121 10.98 8.93 12.61
CA SER A 121 12.31 8.99 11.98
C SER A 121 12.29 8.76 10.44
N HIS A 122 11.19 8.25 9.89
CA HIS A 122 11.00 7.98 8.46
C HIS A 122 9.68 8.58 8.00
N ASP A 123 9.51 8.72 6.68
CA ASP A 123 8.24 9.10 6.07
C ASP A 123 7.10 8.25 6.63
N TYR A 124 5.99 8.90 6.93
CA TYR A 124 4.88 8.26 7.60
C TYR A 124 3.53 8.79 7.14
N ARG A 125 2.52 7.94 7.31
CA ARG A 125 1.12 8.29 7.11
C ARG A 125 0.40 8.15 8.44
N LEU A 126 -0.33 9.21 8.82
CA LEU A 126 -1.16 9.25 10.00
C LEU A 126 -2.63 9.10 9.58
N HIS A 127 -3.28 8.04 10.02
CA HIS A 127 -4.72 7.85 9.91
C HIS A 127 -5.39 8.33 11.19
N ILE A 128 -6.51 9.04 11.03
CA ILE A 128 -7.15 9.78 12.12
C ILE A 128 -8.62 9.40 12.19
N TRP A 129 -9.01 8.83 13.32
CA TRP A 129 -10.42 8.71 13.69
C TRP A 129 -10.65 9.56 14.94
N ALA A 130 -11.71 10.36 14.94
CA ALA A 130 -12.02 11.25 16.06
C ALA A 130 -13.44 11.04 16.55
N ARG A 131 -13.64 11.27 17.85
CA ARG A 131 -14.94 11.26 18.52
C ARG A 131 -15.15 12.59 19.22
N ASN A 132 -16.29 13.22 18.96
CA ASN A 132 -16.75 14.36 19.73
C ASN A 132 -17.66 13.84 20.85
N VAL A 133 -17.30 14.15 22.10
CA VAL A 133 -18.08 13.74 23.28
C VAL A 133 -19.04 14.83 23.74
N GLU A 134 -18.91 16.04 23.19
CA GLU A 134 -19.79 17.16 23.49
C GLU A 134 -21.15 17.02 22.81
N THR A 135 -22.14 17.74 23.37
CA THR A 135 -23.48 17.90 22.79
C THR A 135 -23.55 18.98 21.72
N SER A 136 -22.48 19.78 21.56
CA SER A 136 -22.35 20.80 20.51
C SER A 136 -21.38 20.36 19.42
N GLN A 137 -21.43 21.06 18.28
CA GLN A 137 -20.44 20.90 17.22
C GLN A 137 -19.03 21.16 17.78
N GLY A 138 -18.07 20.40 17.27
CA GLY A 138 -16.68 20.42 17.70
C GLY A 138 -15.82 19.83 16.60
N GLY A 139 -14.51 19.78 16.81
CA GLY A 139 -13.65 19.24 15.77
C GLY A 139 -12.23 19.03 16.24
N ILE A 140 -11.41 18.61 15.30
CA ILE A 140 -9.97 18.56 15.50
C ILE A 140 -9.29 19.52 14.55
N GLN A 141 -8.21 20.10 15.03
CA GLN A 141 -7.31 20.89 14.23
C GLN A 141 -6.04 20.06 13.98
N ILE A 142 -5.63 20.00 12.71
CA ILE A 142 -4.43 19.30 12.27
C ILE A 142 -3.50 20.35 11.68
N MET A 143 -2.38 20.61 12.35
CA MET A 143 -1.29 21.39 11.75
C MET A 143 -0.47 20.46 10.89
N THR A 144 -0.50 20.70 9.58
CA THR A 144 0.20 19.88 8.60
C THR A 144 1.68 20.26 8.54
N PRO A 145 2.58 19.29 8.32
CA PRO A 145 4.01 19.57 8.19
C PRO A 145 4.32 20.27 6.87
N GLN A 146 5.56 20.74 6.75
CA GLN A 146 6.01 21.52 5.60
C GLN A 146 5.92 20.77 4.26
N SER A 147 6.10 19.45 4.27
CA SER A 147 5.98 18.59 3.10
C SER A 147 4.54 18.43 2.59
N GLN A 148 3.54 18.82 3.38
CA GLN A 148 2.14 18.76 3.01
C GLN A 148 1.56 20.15 2.78
N PHE A 149 0.58 20.21 1.88
CA PHE A 149 -0.32 21.33 1.59
C PHE A 149 0.27 22.74 1.80
N ARG A 150 0.93 23.28 0.77
CA ARG A 150 1.35 24.70 0.72
C ARG A 150 0.68 25.38 -0.46
N GLY A 151 -0.53 25.88 -0.23
CA GLY A 151 -1.18 26.78 -1.19
C GLY A 151 -0.46 28.14 -1.26
N SER A 152 -0.75 28.92 -2.30
CA SER A 152 -0.31 30.32 -2.36
C SER A 152 -0.81 31.09 -1.13
N GLY A 153 0.10 31.64 -0.32
CA GLY A 153 -0.23 32.36 0.93
C GLY A 153 0.00 31.55 2.22
N SER A 154 0.41 30.28 2.10
CA SER A 154 0.86 29.45 3.22
C SER A 154 2.08 30.06 3.93
N SER A 155 1.97 30.26 5.25
CA SER A 155 3.07 30.72 6.10
C SER A 155 3.78 29.56 6.81
N GLY A 156 3.30 28.32 6.60
CA GLY A 156 3.82 27.08 7.14
C GLY A 156 3.45 26.85 8.60
N ALA A 157 3.79 27.79 9.49
CA ALA A 157 3.64 27.59 10.93
C ALA A 157 2.19 27.64 11.43
N ASN A 158 1.28 28.23 10.66
CA ASN A 158 -0.12 28.45 11.06
C ASN A 158 -1.14 27.77 10.13
N ASP A 159 -0.67 26.99 9.16
CA ASP A 159 -1.56 26.36 8.20
C ASP A 159 -2.12 25.08 8.84
N ALA A 160 -3.40 25.13 9.16
CA ALA A 160 -4.09 24.04 9.83
C ALA A 160 -5.37 23.67 9.09
N LEU A 161 -5.65 22.37 9.06
CA LEU A 161 -6.93 21.83 8.63
C LEU A 161 -7.81 21.67 9.86
N VAL A 162 -8.97 22.31 9.85
CA VAL A 162 -9.99 22.12 10.88
C VAL A 162 -11.05 21.19 10.31
N LEU A 163 -11.20 20.03 10.95
CA LEU A 163 -12.15 19.00 10.53
C LEU A 163 -13.25 18.89 11.57
N ASP A 164 -14.48 19.08 11.11
CA ASP A 164 -15.68 18.99 11.92
C ASP A 164 -15.98 17.54 12.31
N VAL A 165 -16.29 17.33 13.59
CA VAL A 165 -16.71 16.07 14.17
C VAL A 165 -18.07 16.30 14.85
N PRO A 166 -19.18 15.81 14.27
CA PRO A 166 -20.51 16.08 14.79
C PRO A 166 -20.70 15.65 16.24
N ALA A 167 -21.54 16.39 16.98
CA ALA A 167 -21.83 16.16 18.39
C ALA A 167 -22.18 14.70 18.70
N GLN A 168 -21.62 14.15 19.77
CA GLN A 168 -21.85 12.77 20.23
C GLN A 168 -21.60 11.67 19.18
N THR A 169 -20.79 11.94 18.16
CA THR A 169 -20.43 10.96 17.11
C THR A 169 -18.94 10.66 17.06
N GLY A 170 -18.58 9.62 16.30
CA GLY A 170 -17.21 9.36 15.89
C GLY A 170 -17.12 9.18 14.37
N LYS A 171 -16.01 9.62 13.78
CA LYS A 171 -15.84 9.67 12.34
C LYS A 171 -14.38 9.42 11.95
N ASP A 172 -14.19 8.70 10.84
CA ASP A 172 -12.92 8.65 10.14
C ASP A 172 -12.70 9.97 9.40
N LEU A 173 -11.58 10.63 9.70
CA LEU A 173 -11.20 11.92 9.16
C LEU A 173 -10.16 11.79 8.04
N GLY A 174 -9.81 10.55 7.67
CA GLY A 174 -8.87 10.24 6.60
C GLY A 174 -7.43 10.17 7.10
N SER A 175 -6.51 10.58 6.24
CA SER A 175 -5.08 10.47 6.53
C SER A 175 -4.25 11.64 6.01
N VAL A 176 -3.18 11.96 6.75
CA VAL A 176 -2.20 12.98 6.40
C VAL A 176 -0.81 12.36 6.36
N GLY A 177 -0.02 12.70 5.34
CA GLY A 177 1.37 12.26 5.20
C GLY A 177 2.35 13.22 5.88
N ALA A 178 3.58 12.77 6.08
CA ALA A 178 4.69 13.59 6.55
C ALA A 178 6.02 12.93 6.16
N GLN A 179 7.05 13.72 5.93
CA GLN A 179 8.41 13.21 5.75
C GLN A 179 9.05 12.85 7.09
N GLY A 180 10.07 12.00 7.06
CA GLY A 180 10.85 11.66 8.25
C GLY A 180 11.42 12.90 8.95
N GLY A 181 11.28 12.96 10.27
CA GLY A 181 11.70 14.09 11.10
C GLY A 181 10.69 15.23 11.18
N GLU A 182 9.68 15.28 10.31
CA GLU A 182 8.59 16.25 10.42
C GLU A 182 7.58 15.86 11.51
N THR A 183 6.78 16.84 11.93
CA THR A 183 5.79 16.65 13.00
C THR A 183 4.40 17.03 12.50
N ILE A 184 3.44 16.13 12.71
CA ILE A 184 2.01 16.45 12.62
C ILE A 184 1.53 16.78 14.03
N THR A 185 0.81 17.89 14.18
CA THR A 185 0.23 18.27 15.47
C THR A 185 -1.28 18.20 15.39
N ILE A 186 -1.90 17.52 16.36
CA ILE A 186 -3.35 17.43 16.52
C ILE A 186 -3.75 18.14 17.81
N SER A 187 -4.73 19.03 17.73
CA SER A 187 -5.35 19.66 18.90
C SER A 187 -6.87 19.65 18.77
N ASN A 188 -7.57 19.99 19.83
CA ASN A 188 -8.99 20.30 19.69
C ASN A 188 -9.17 21.58 18.87
N ALA A 189 -10.21 21.59 18.04
CA ALA A 189 -10.66 22.82 17.42
C ALA A 189 -11.61 23.53 18.39
N PHE A 190 -11.43 24.85 18.55
CA PHE A 190 -12.35 25.72 19.29
C PHE A 190 -12.60 25.31 20.76
N GLY A 191 -11.65 24.60 21.39
CA GLY A 191 -11.77 24.17 22.78
C GLY A 191 -12.74 23.00 23.01
N ALA A 192 -13.26 22.36 21.96
CA ALA A 192 -14.14 21.20 22.10
C ALA A 192 -13.44 20.03 22.79
N ARG A 193 -14.14 19.28 23.66
CA ARG A 193 -13.61 18.02 24.18
C ARG A 193 -13.89 16.88 23.23
N GLY A 194 -12.87 16.08 22.98
CA GLY A 194 -12.97 14.94 22.07
C GLY A 194 -11.96 13.87 22.40
N SER A 195 -12.00 12.80 21.62
CA SER A 195 -10.94 11.80 21.64
C SER A 195 -10.48 11.51 20.23
N VAL A 196 -9.19 11.23 20.08
CA VAL A 196 -8.59 10.82 18.80
C VAL A 196 -7.95 9.46 18.94
N PHE A 197 -8.15 8.66 17.90
CA PHE A 197 -7.52 7.37 17.70
C PHE A 197 -6.62 7.52 16.48
N LEU A 198 -5.32 7.38 16.72
CA LEU A 198 -4.27 7.68 15.76
C LEU A 198 -3.58 6.40 15.36
N THR A 199 -3.43 6.17 14.06
CA THR A 199 -2.62 5.06 13.53
C THR A 199 -1.53 5.63 12.62
N VAL A 200 -0.28 5.47 13.03
CA VAL A 200 0.89 5.80 12.22
C VAL A 200 1.33 4.53 11.49
N ILE A 201 1.49 4.64 10.18
CA ILE A 201 2.09 3.62 9.32
C ILE A 201 3.38 4.22 8.75
N THR A 202 4.50 3.55 8.94
CA THR A 202 5.83 4.00 8.51
C THR A 202 6.73 2.80 8.20
N ALA A 203 7.94 3.06 7.71
CA ALA A 203 8.91 2.01 7.41
C ALA A 203 9.26 1.18 8.66
N LYS A 204 9.51 -0.13 8.47
CA LYS A 204 9.97 -1.01 9.55
C LYS A 204 11.25 -0.48 10.20
N GLY A 205 11.28 -0.48 11.54
CA GLY A 205 12.44 -0.03 12.31
C GLY A 205 12.48 1.48 12.52
N ALA A 206 11.50 2.23 12.00
CA ALA A 206 11.37 3.64 12.31
C ALA A 206 11.07 3.84 13.80
N THR A 207 11.67 4.84 14.42
CA THR A 207 11.22 5.31 15.73
C THR A 207 10.00 6.22 15.54
N VAL A 208 8.91 5.94 16.25
CA VAL A 208 7.69 6.76 16.23
C VAL A 208 7.43 7.29 17.64
N SER A 209 7.13 8.57 17.76
CA SER A 209 6.71 9.20 19.02
C SER A 209 5.36 9.88 18.86
N MET A 210 4.46 9.63 19.81
CA MET A 210 3.21 10.37 19.98
C MET A 210 3.21 10.99 21.37
N THR A 211 3.53 12.28 21.46
CA THR A 211 3.74 12.96 22.75
C THR A 211 2.58 13.90 23.03
N PRO A 212 1.82 13.68 24.12
CA PRO A 212 0.81 14.63 24.57
C PRO A 212 1.45 15.86 25.20
N ALA A 213 0.81 17.02 25.06
CA ALA A 213 1.22 18.31 25.63
C ALA A 213 0.02 19.19 26.00
#